data_AF-A0A7Y7DB24-F1
#
_entry.id   AF-A0A7Y7DB24-F1
#
_cell.length_a   1.000
_cell.length_b   1.000
_cell.length_c   1.000
_cell.angle_alpha   90.00
_cell.angle_beta   90.00
_cell.angle_gamma   90.00
#
_symmetry.space_group_name_H-M   'P 1'
#
loop_
_entity.id
_entity.type
_entity.pdbx_description
1 polymer ?
#
loop_
_entity_poly.entity_id
_entity_poly.type
_entity_poly.pdbx_seq_one_letter_code
_entity_poly.pdbx_strand_id
1 'polypeptide(L)' 'MNRLAGILFSLISTTLMGTAVVVALTMGKDTLQPILIAAAIGFVVSIPVTWFIAKKIMEEFS' A
#
# COMPACT_ATOMS: atom_id res chain seq x y z
N MET A 1 -7.15 17.63 4.04
CA MET A 1 -5.99 16.72 3.87
C MET A 1 -6.17 15.40 4.63
N ASN A 2 -6.29 15.41 5.97
CA ASN A 2 -6.26 14.18 6.78
C ASN A 2 -7.42 13.19 6.51
N ARG A 3 -8.65 13.68 6.28
CA ARG A 3 -9.81 12.81 5.98
C ARG A 3 -9.64 12.09 4.64
N LEU A 4 -9.26 12.83 3.59
CA LEU A 4 -9.01 12.27 2.26
C LEU A 4 -7.82 11.30 2.28
N ALA A 5 -6.69 11.71 2.86
CA ALA A 5 -5.50 10.87 2.97
C ALA A 5 -5.78 9.59 3.77
N GLY A 6 -6.59 9.64 4.83
CA GLY A 6 -6.97 8.45 5.60
C GLY A 6 -7.81 7.46 4.79
N ILE A 7 -8.79 7.94 4.00
CA ILE A 7 -9.59 7.08 3.12
C ILE A 7 -8.70 6.44 2.04
N LEU A 8 -7.85 7.25 1.41
CA LEU A 8 -6.91 6.76 0.39
C LEU A 8 -5.93 5.75 0.99
N PHE A 9 -5.39 6.01 2.18
CA PHE A 9 -4.48 5.10 2.87
C PHE A 9 -5.10 3.72 3.10
N SER A 10 -6.36 3.67 3.57
CA SER A 10 -7.06 2.40 3.82
C SER A 10 -7.18 1.53 2.56
N LEU A 11 -7.43 2.15 1.41
CA LEU A 11 -7.56 1.46 0.12
C LEU A 11 -6.20 1.09 -0.49
N ILE A 12 -5.26 2.03 -0.47
CA ILE A 12 -3.92 1.85 -1.04
C ILE A 12 -3.13 0.81 -0.25
N SER A 13 -3.17 0.86 1.09
CA SER A 13 -2.45 -0.09 1.95
C SER A 13 -2.90 -1.52 1.72
N THR A 14 -4.21 -1.79 1.77
CA THR A 14 -4.76 -3.14 1.56
C THR A 14 -4.43 -3.68 0.18
N THR A 15 -4.50 -2.83 -0.86
CA THR A 15 -4.16 -3.21 -2.24
C THR A 15 -2.68 -3.51 -2.40
N LEU A 16 -1.78 -2.65 -1.91
CA LEU A 16 -0.32 -2.89 -2.02
C LEU A 16 0.13 -4.09 -1.19
N MET A 17 -0.41 -4.26 0.02
CA MET A 17 -0.16 -5.43 0.85
C MET A 17 -0.57 -6.72 0.12
N GLY A 18 -1.79 -6.75 -0.41
CA GLY A 18 -2.28 -7.91 -1.18
C GLY A 18 -1.42 -8.20 -2.41
N THR A 19 -1.02 -7.16 -3.14
CA THR A 19 -0.16 -7.31 -4.33
C THR A 19 1.21 -7.89 -3.95
N ALA A 20 1.82 -7.39 -2.88
CA ALA A 20 3.09 -7.91 -2.39
C ALA A 20 2.99 -9.38 -1.94
N VAL A 21 1.88 -9.75 -1.30
CA VAL A 21 1.60 -11.15 -0.94
C VAL A 21 1.47 -12.03 -2.20
N VAL A 22 0.76 -11.57 -3.23
CA VAL A 22 0.68 -12.29 -4.52
C VAL A 22 2.08 -12.50 -5.10
N VAL A 23 2.93 -11.47 -5.09
CA VAL A 23 4.33 -11.60 -5.54
C VAL A 23 5.07 -12.69 -4.74
N ALA A 24 4.97 -12.69 -3.41
CA ALA A 24 5.59 -13.72 -2.57
C ALA A 24 5.12 -15.13 -2.95
N LEU A 25 3.81 -15.32 -3.11
CA LEU A 25 3.23 -16.62 -3.46
C LEU A 25 3.67 -17.09 -4.85
N THR A 26 3.73 -16.18 -5.83
CA THR A 26 4.21 -16.51 -7.20
C THR A 26 5.69 -16.89 -7.24
N MET A 27 6.49 -16.43 -6.27
CA MET A 27 7.89 -16.82 -6.09
C MET A 27 8.06 -18.13 -5.32
N GLY A 28 6.97 -18.83 -5.00
CA GLY A 28 7.00 -20.06 -4.20
C GLY A 28 7.32 -19.82 -2.72
N LYS A 29 7.13 -18.58 -2.22
CA LYS A 29 7.28 -18.24 -0.80
C LYS A 29 5.91 -18.36 -0.10
N ASP A 30 5.58 -19.58 0.28
CA ASP A 30 4.31 -20.01 0.85
C ASP A 30 4.29 -20.06 2.39
N THR A 31 5.43 -19.86 3.04
CA THR A 31 5.52 -19.84 4.51
C THR A 31 5.06 -18.51 5.11
N LEU A 32 4.66 -18.54 6.39
CA LEU A 32 4.11 -17.37 7.11
C LEU A 32 5.07 -16.17 7.14
N GLN A 33 6.35 -16.43 7.37
CA GLN A 33 7.33 -15.35 7.56
C GLN A 33 7.55 -14.52 6.27
N PRO A 34 7.78 -15.13 5.08
CA PRO A 34 7.80 -14.38 3.82
C PRO A 34 6.52 -13.61 3.51
N ILE A 35 5.35 -14.19 3.78
CA ILE A 35 4.05 -13.54 3.53
C ILE A 35 3.91 -12.28 4.40
N LEU A 36 4.26 -12.38 5.69
CA LEU A 36 4.24 -11.23 6.60
C LEU A 36 5.24 -10.14 6.19
N ILE A 37 6.45 -10.53 5.77
CA ILE A 37 7.45 -9.57 5.29
C ILE A 37 6.95 -8.86 4.03
N ALA A 38 6.36 -9.59 3.08
CA ALA A 38 5.80 -9.01 1.86
C ALA A 38 4.67 -8.03 2.17
N ALA A 39 3.73 -8.41 3.06
CA ALA A 39 2.68 -7.52 3.52
C ALA A 39 3.24 -6.28 4.23
N ALA A 40 4.23 -6.44 5.10
CA ALA A 40 4.88 -5.31 5.79
C ALA A 40 5.55 -4.35 4.80
N ILE A 41 6.23 -4.87 3.77
CA ILE A 41 6.81 -4.05 2.70
C ILE A 41 5.70 -3.29 1.96
N GLY A 42 4.62 -3.96 1.56
CA GLY A 42 3.48 -3.31 0.90
C GLY A 42 2.85 -2.21 1.77
N PHE A 43 2.77 -2.41 3.08
CA PHE A 43 2.30 -1.40 4.03
C PHE A 43 3.25 -0.20 4.11
N VAL A 44 4.56 -0.43 4.24
CA VAL A 44 5.55 0.66 4.30
C VAL A 44 5.54 1.49 3.01
N VAL A 45 5.44 0.85 1.86
CA VAL A 45 5.36 1.53 0.55
C VAL A 45 4.04 2.31 0.40
N SER A 46 2.95 1.86 1.03
CA SER A 46 1.66 2.56 0.94
C SER A 46 1.66 3.96 1.57
N ILE A 47 2.55 4.22 2.55
CA ILE A 47 2.68 5.51 3.23
C ILE A 47 3.10 6.62 2.24
N PRO A 48 4.26 6.54 1.56
CA PRO A 48 4.66 7.56 0.59
C PRO A 48 3.69 7.62 -0.59
N VAL A 49 3.20 6.47 -1.09
CA VAL A 49 2.25 6.43 -2.22
C VAL A 49 0.98 7.20 -1.92
N THR A 50 0.41 7.01 -0.72
CA THR A 50 -0.78 7.74 -0.29
C THR A 50 -0.53 9.25 -0.25
N TRP A 51 0.63 9.67 0.27
CA TRP A 51 0.96 11.10 0.35
C TRP A 51 1.12 11.72 -1.04
N PHE A 52 1.80 11.04 -1.96
CA PHE A 52 1.95 11.49 -3.35
C PHE A 52 0.59 11.62 -4.07
N ILE A 53 -0.27 10.61 -3.97
CA ILE A 53 -1.59 10.62 -4.63
C ILE A 53 -2.48 11.69 -4.00
N ALA A 54 -2.53 11.78 -2.66
CA ALA A 54 -3.31 12.80 -1.97
C ALA A 54 -2.86 14.22 -2.33
N LYS A 55 -1.55 14.44 -2.45
CA LYS A 55 -0.99 15.74 -2.88
C LYS A 55 -1.42 16.07 -4.31
N LYS A 56 -1.32 15.11 -5.23
CA LYS A 56 -1.73 15.29 -6.64
C LYS A 56 -3.21 15.62 -6.78
N ILE A 57 -4.07 14.93 -6.05
CA ILE A 57 -5.51 15.23 -6.04
C ILE A 57 -5.73 16.67 -5.54
N MET A 58 -5.03 17.10 -4.49
CA MET A 58 -5.22 18.46 -3.98
C MET A 58 -4.66 19.56 -4.88
N GLU A 59 -3.57 19.29 -5.61
CA GLU A 59 -3.04 20.22 -6.62
C GLU A 59 -4.01 20.39 -7.81
N GLU A 60 -4.64 19.30 -8.26
CA GLU A 60 -5.55 19.31 -9.42
C GLU A 60 -6.86 20.07 -9.15
N PHE A 61 -7.35 20.06 -7.91
CA PHE A 61 -8.63 20.66 -7.52
C PHE A 61 -8.49 22.00 -6.75
N SER A 62 -7.29 22.60 -6.73
CA SER A 62 -7.02 23.93 -6.12
C SER A 62 -6.88 25.02 -7.17
#